data_AF-A0A354DGI6-F1
#
_entry.id   AF-A0A354DGI6-F1
#
_cell.length_a   1.000
_cell.length_b   1.000
_cell.length_c   1.000
_cell.angle_alpha   90.00
_cell.angle_beta   90.00
_cell.angle_gamma   90.00
#
_symmetry.space_group_name_H-M   'P 1'
#
loop_
_entity.id
_entity.type
_entity.pdbx_description
1 polymer ?
#
loop_
_entity_poly.entity_id
_entity_poly.type
_entity_poly.pdbx_seq_one_letter_code
_entity_poly.pdbx_strand_id
1 'polypeptide(L)'
;MTFIWDQHNKQLLSPHCRQCRDPHFQRISEDFEPAGCCRYEPVFTLFELWKMVRSGEESFLKKEIWNHPQNHIYEYEIIAGAHMHSSFYEKREDGSIPSHVFEQLMGSQHTKYQAVDLRLKYGICPFFIKGEGCGLKPSFKTSICRMFICDSIEEALNKKELEKLHGIQRKVQEEANTFNSFHAGILREKGLDLIRHLDEVIDYLRQVE
;
A
#
# COMPACT_ATOMS: atom_id res chain seq x y z
N MET A 1 -25.27 -0.74 2.18
CA MET A 1 -23.91 -0.31 2.58
C MET A 1 -23.68 1.06 1.97
N THR A 2 -23.10 2.00 2.71
CA THR A 2 -22.99 3.39 2.29
C THR A 2 -21.54 3.77 2.03
N PHE A 3 -21.28 4.37 0.87
CA PHE A 3 -20.00 4.98 0.54
C PHE A 3 -19.82 6.30 1.29
N ILE A 4 -18.64 6.54 1.85
CA ILE A 4 -18.32 7.78 2.56
C ILE A 4 -17.21 8.50 1.80
N TRP A 5 -17.49 9.74 1.40
CA TRP A 5 -16.52 10.59 0.73
C TRP A 5 -15.75 11.43 1.74
N ASP A 6 -14.52 11.03 2.03
CA ASP A 6 -13.61 11.81 2.86
C ASP A 6 -12.95 12.89 2.00
N GLN A 7 -13.51 14.10 2.07
CA GLN A 7 -13.01 15.26 1.31
C GLN A 7 -11.64 15.72 1.81
N HIS A 8 -11.35 15.56 3.11
CA HIS A 8 -10.11 16.03 3.70
C HIS A 8 -8.91 15.24 3.18
N ASN A 9 -9.02 13.92 3.15
CA ASN A 9 -7.94 13.05 2.67
C ASN A 9 -8.07 12.65 1.19
N LYS A 10 -9.10 13.15 0.50
CA LYS A 10 -9.41 12.88 -0.92
C LYS A 10 -9.52 11.37 -1.19
N GLN A 11 -10.44 10.70 -0.50
CA GLN A 11 -10.62 9.25 -0.64
C GLN A 11 -12.08 8.81 -0.53
N LEU A 12 -12.36 7.65 -1.12
CA LEU A 12 -13.62 6.92 -0.96
C LEU A 12 -13.43 5.85 0.12
N LEU A 13 -14.23 5.92 1.18
CA LEU A 13 -14.26 4.90 2.23
C LEU A 13 -15.46 3.98 1.99
N SER A 14 -15.20 2.67 2.01
CA SER A 14 -16.21 1.66 1.72
C SER A 14 -15.94 0.38 2.50
N PRO A 15 -16.98 -0.27 3.07
CA PRO A 15 -16.85 -1.59 3.64
C PRO A 15 -16.76 -2.70 2.57
N HIS A 16 -16.94 -2.38 1.28
CA HIS A 16 -17.00 -3.36 0.18
C HIS A 16 -15.75 -4.23 0.10
N CYS A 17 -14.57 -3.76 0.49
CA CYS A 17 -13.36 -4.57 0.50
C CYS A 17 -13.48 -5.83 1.38
N ARG A 18 -14.29 -5.78 2.46
CA ARG A 18 -14.55 -6.94 3.34
C ARG A 18 -15.46 -7.99 2.71
N GLN A 19 -16.12 -7.65 1.60
CA GLN A 19 -17.01 -8.51 0.83
C GLN A 19 -16.65 -8.46 -0.66
N CYS A 20 -15.37 -8.23 -0.96
CA CYS A 20 -14.89 -8.10 -2.33
C CYS A 20 -15.30 -9.37 -3.10
N ARG A 21 -15.89 -9.19 -4.28
CA ARG A 21 -16.30 -10.31 -5.16
C ARG A 21 -15.32 -10.57 -6.28
N ASP A 22 -14.35 -9.69 -6.46
CA ASP A 22 -13.28 -9.84 -7.43
C ASP A 22 -12.47 -11.13 -7.15
N PRO A 23 -12.41 -12.06 -8.12
CA PRO A 23 -11.64 -13.30 -8.01
C PRO A 23 -10.18 -13.10 -7.63
N HIS A 24 -9.58 -11.99 -8.07
CA HIS A 24 -8.17 -11.67 -7.80
C HIS A 24 -7.92 -11.40 -6.31
N PHE A 25 -8.92 -10.86 -5.60
CA PHE A 25 -8.82 -10.52 -4.18
C PHE A 25 -9.52 -11.51 -3.24
N GLN A 26 -10.04 -12.62 -3.78
CA GLN A 26 -10.64 -13.67 -2.96
C GLN A 26 -9.60 -14.32 -2.05
N ARG A 27 -10.08 -14.76 -0.89
CA ARG A 27 -9.30 -15.59 0.03
C ARG A 27 -9.04 -16.96 -0.58
N ILE A 28 -7.84 -17.49 -0.32
CA ILE A 28 -7.42 -18.83 -0.78
C ILE A 28 -8.06 -19.97 0.02
N SER A 29 -8.45 -19.72 1.26
CA SER A 29 -9.10 -20.67 2.17
C SER A 29 -10.02 -19.92 3.13
N GLU A 30 -10.94 -20.65 3.78
CA GLU A 30 -11.87 -20.05 4.75
C GLU A 30 -11.17 -19.51 6.00
N ASP A 31 -10.05 -20.12 6.36
CA ASP A 31 -9.18 -19.71 7.47
C ASP A 31 -8.42 -18.41 7.17
N PHE A 32 -8.45 -17.94 5.92
CA PHE A 32 -7.82 -16.70 5.51
C PHE A 32 -8.81 -15.54 5.45
N GLU A 33 -8.37 -14.38 5.92
CA GLU A 33 -9.21 -13.23 6.13
C GLU A 33 -9.60 -12.59 4.78
N PRO A 34 -10.87 -12.14 4.65
CA PRO A 34 -11.28 -11.36 3.51
C PRO A 34 -10.69 -9.94 3.61
N ALA A 35 -9.51 -9.74 3.03
CA ALA A 35 -8.79 -8.46 3.05
C ALA A 35 -9.07 -7.58 1.82
N GLY A 36 -9.68 -8.12 0.75
CA GLY A 36 -9.92 -7.38 -0.49
C GLY A 36 -8.62 -6.79 -1.05
N CYS A 37 -8.63 -5.50 -1.37
CA CYS A 37 -7.44 -4.77 -1.83
C CYS A 37 -6.36 -4.58 -0.75
N CYS A 38 -6.63 -4.86 0.53
CA CYS A 38 -5.61 -4.84 1.59
C CYS A 38 -4.67 -6.06 1.54
N ARG A 39 -4.59 -6.74 0.40
CA ARG A 39 -3.57 -7.75 0.08
C ARG A 39 -2.27 -7.13 -0.45
N TYR A 40 -2.35 -5.92 -1.01
CA TYR A 40 -1.17 -5.20 -1.48
C TYR A 40 -0.30 -4.71 -0.32
N GLU A 41 1.01 -4.73 -0.55
CA GLU A 41 2.01 -4.12 0.31
C GLU A 41 1.97 -2.59 0.11
N PRO A 42 1.67 -1.78 1.15
CA PRO A 42 1.59 -0.35 0.97
C PRO A 42 2.98 0.25 0.73
N VAL A 43 3.07 1.13 -0.27
CA VAL A 43 4.28 1.89 -0.59
C VAL A 43 4.17 3.29 -0.01
N PHE A 44 5.00 3.60 0.98
CA PHE A 44 5.12 4.92 1.57
C PHE A 44 6.22 5.70 0.85
N THR A 45 5.81 6.70 0.07
CA THR A 45 6.74 7.59 -0.64
C THR A 45 7.04 8.83 0.20
N LEU A 46 7.97 9.69 -0.25
CA LEU A 46 8.27 10.96 0.41
C LEU A 46 7.02 11.78 0.74
N PHE A 47 6.00 11.75 -0.11
CA PHE A 47 4.72 12.43 0.15
C PHE A 47 4.01 11.88 1.40
N GLU A 48 3.93 10.56 1.56
CA GLU A 48 3.34 9.97 2.76
C GLU A 48 4.20 10.24 4.00
N LEU A 49 5.53 10.16 3.87
CA LEU A 49 6.44 10.45 4.97
C LEU A 49 6.30 11.89 5.44
N TRP A 50 6.21 12.84 4.51
CA TRP A 50 5.95 14.25 4.79
C TRP A 50 4.65 14.45 5.57
N LYS A 51 3.55 13.81 5.16
CA LYS A 51 2.28 13.88 5.90
C LYS A 51 2.44 13.40 7.35
N MET A 52 3.16 12.29 7.58
CA MET A 52 3.42 11.77 8.93
C MET A 52 4.23 12.76 9.76
N VAL A 53 5.35 13.27 9.21
CA VAL A 53 6.22 14.26 9.87
C VAL A 53 5.44 15.53 10.21
N ARG A 54 4.70 16.10 9.26
CA ARG A 54 3.90 17.32 9.45
C ARG A 54 2.79 17.17 10.49
N SER A 55 2.28 15.96 10.67
CA SER A 55 1.27 15.66 11.69
C SER A 55 1.86 15.41 13.10
N GLY A 56 3.18 15.49 13.26
CA GLY A 56 3.86 15.20 14.53
C GLY A 56 3.99 13.71 14.86
N GLU A 57 3.71 12.83 13.90
CA GLU A 57 3.63 11.37 14.08
C GLU A 57 4.93 10.68 13.63
N GLU A 58 6.05 11.36 13.84
CA GLU A 58 7.40 10.87 13.52
C GLU A 58 7.72 9.57 14.27
N SER A 59 7.16 9.39 15.47
CA SER A 59 7.33 8.16 16.24
C SER A 59 6.68 6.94 15.57
N PHE A 60 5.52 7.13 14.92
CA PHE A 60 4.86 6.10 14.12
C PHE A 60 5.70 5.77 12.90
N LEU A 61 6.18 6.78 12.16
CA LEU A 61 7.10 6.58 11.04
C LEU A 61 8.32 5.76 11.46
N LYS A 62 9.02 6.15 12.53
CA LYS A 62 10.25 5.44 12.94
C LYS A 62 9.97 4.02 13.44
N LYS A 63 8.91 3.80 14.23
CA LYS A 63 8.65 2.50 14.86
C LYS A 63 7.93 1.52 13.95
N GLU A 64 6.84 1.96 13.32
CA GLU A 64 5.92 1.09 12.58
C GLU A 64 6.27 0.98 11.09
N ILE A 65 6.95 1.99 10.53
CA ILE A 65 7.30 2.02 9.10
C ILE A 65 8.80 1.77 8.88
N TRP A 66 9.69 2.48 9.56
CA TRP A 66 11.12 2.39 9.30
C TRP A 66 11.77 1.16 9.92
N ASN A 67 11.64 1.00 11.24
CA ASN A 67 12.31 -0.06 12.00
C ASN A 67 11.61 -1.42 11.90
N HIS A 68 10.49 -1.51 11.16
CA HIS A 68 9.76 -2.75 11.06
C HIS A 68 10.53 -3.75 10.17
N PRO A 69 10.87 -4.95 10.69
CA PRO A 69 11.83 -5.85 10.06
C PRO A 69 11.37 -6.46 8.73
N GLN A 70 10.07 -6.40 8.44
CA GLN A 70 9.53 -6.90 7.17
C GLN A 70 9.51 -5.82 6.08
N ASN A 71 9.83 -4.57 6.41
CA ASN A 71 9.74 -3.47 5.47
C ASN A 71 11.01 -3.38 4.61
N HIS A 72 10.81 -3.10 3.33
CA HIS A 72 11.90 -2.91 2.38
C HIS A 72 12.09 -1.42 2.16
N ILE A 73 13.31 -0.98 2.38
CA ILE A 73 13.69 0.43 2.33
C ILE A 73 14.43 0.68 1.02
N TYR A 74 13.95 1.64 0.25
CA TYR A 74 14.59 2.18 -0.94
C TYR A 74 15.00 3.63 -0.69
N GLU A 75 15.69 4.25 -1.66
CA GLU A 75 16.25 5.58 -1.50
C GLU A 75 15.20 6.63 -1.13
N TYR A 76 13.98 6.52 -1.66
CA TYR A 76 12.90 7.52 -1.49
C TYR A 76 11.51 6.92 -1.24
N GLU A 77 11.44 5.61 -0.97
CA GLU A 77 10.19 4.93 -0.63
C GLU A 77 10.44 3.77 0.32
N ILE A 78 9.39 3.37 1.04
CA ILE A 78 9.39 2.23 1.96
C ILE A 78 8.20 1.35 1.60
N ILE A 79 8.47 0.09 1.28
CA ILE A 79 7.44 -0.92 1.06
C ILE A 79 7.19 -1.63 2.38
N ALA A 80 5.99 -1.49 2.93
CA ALA A 80 5.59 -2.19 4.14
C ALA A 80 5.28 -3.66 3.84
N GLY A 81 6.11 -4.55 4.38
CA GLY A 81 6.05 -5.98 4.05
C GLY A 81 4.75 -6.62 4.52
N ALA A 82 4.14 -7.42 3.66
CA ALA A 82 2.93 -8.15 3.99
C ALA A 82 3.20 -9.23 5.04
N HIS A 83 2.20 -9.46 5.89
CA HIS A 83 2.12 -10.69 6.68
C HIS A 83 1.71 -11.83 5.76
N MET A 84 2.61 -12.81 5.60
CA MET A 84 2.39 -13.97 4.76
C MET A 84 1.70 -15.08 5.56
N HIS A 85 0.65 -15.67 4.99
CA HIS A 85 0.02 -16.85 5.55
C HIS A 85 0.99 -18.03 5.62
N SER A 86 0.84 -18.91 6.63
CA SER A 86 1.71 -20.10 6.78
C SER A 86 1.67 -21.00 5.54
N SER A 87 0.49 -21.14 4.91
CA SER A 87 0.31 -21.95 3.71
C SER A 87 1.14 -21.49 2.50
N PHE A 88 1.70 -20.28 2.52
CA PHE A 88 2.67 -19.85 1.52
C PHE A 88 3.95 -20.69 1.54
N TYR A 89 4.30 -21.24 2.70
CA TYR A 89 5.51 -22.02 2.95
C TYR A 89 5.24 -23.54 3.03
N GLU A 90 3.98 -23.95 2.91
CA GLU A 90 3.57 -25.35 3.03
C GLU A 90 3.51 -26.04 1.65
N LYS A 91 3.78 -27.34 1.63
CA LYS A 91 3.72 -28.16 0.42
C LYS A 91 2.26 -28.48 0.06
N ARG A 92 1.89 -28.23 -1.18
CA ARG A 92 0.56 -28.52 -1.75
C ARG A 92 0.46 -29.98 -2.24
N GLU A 93 -0.75 -30.40 -2.58
CA GLU A 93 -1.05 -31.75 -3.12
C GLU A 93 -0.28 -32.05 -4.41
N ASP A 94 -0.08 -31.05 -5.27
CA ASP A 94 0.72 -31.16 -6.50
C ASP A 94 2.24 -31.22 -6.25
N GLY A 95 2.65 -31.17 -4.98
CA GLY A 95 4.03 -31.21 -4.53
C GLY A 95 4.76 -29.87 -4.56
N SER A 96 4.13 -28.79 -5.04
CA SER A 96 4.70 -27.45 -5.08
C SER A 96 4.69 -26.77 -3.70
N ILE A 97 5.64 -25.87 -3.46
CA ILE A 97 5.67 -24.97 -2.31
C ILE A 97 5.55 -23.54 -2.86
N PRO A 98 4.51 -22.76 -2.54
CA PRO A 98 4.27 -21.45 -3.15
C PRO A 98 5.46 -20.48 -3.03
N SER A 99 6.18 -20.48 -1.90
CA SER A 99 7.39 -19.66 -1.72
C SER A 99 8.50 -20.01 -2.71
N HIS A 100 8.74 -21.29 -3.00
CA HIS A 100 9.74 -21.69 -3.99
C HIS A 100 9.31 -21.32 -5.42
N VAL A 101 8.01 -21.47 -5.72
CA VAL A 101 7.46 -21.04 -7.01
C VAL A 101 7.62 -19.53 -7.18
N PHE A 102 7.36 -18.75 -6.13
CA PHE A 102 7.58 -17.32 -6.10
C PHE A 102 9.03 -16.96 -6.43
N GLU A 103 10.01 -17.58 -5.75
CA GLU A 103 11.44 -17.35 -6.00
C GLU A 103 11.84 -17.67 -7.44
N GLN A 104 11.34 -18.78 -7.99
CA GLN A 104 11.57 -19.15 -9.39
C GLN A 104 11.01 -18.09 -10.37
N LEU A 105 9.77 -17.64 -10.14
CA LEU A 105 9.10 -16.64 -10.97
C LEU A 105 9.78 -15.26 -10.88
N MET A 106 10.38 -14.93 -9.74
CA MET A 106 11.16 -13.69 -9.56
C MET A 106 12.48 -13.69 -10.34
N GLY A 107 12.99 -14.85 -10.74
CA GLY A 107 14.25 -14.99 -11.47
C GLY A 107 14.22 -14.48 -12.92
N SER A 108 13.06 -14.11 -13.46
CA SER A 108 12.90 -13.57 -14.80
C SER A 108 11.98 -12.36 -14.83
N GLN A 109 12.34 -11.33 -15.61
CA GLN A 109 11.49 -10.16 -15.80
C GLN A 109 10.13 -10.52 -16.41
N HIS A 110 10.07 -11.53 -17.27
CA HIS A 110 8.83 -11.92 -17.94
C HIS A 110 7.82 -12.61 -17.03
N THR A 111 8.24 -13.13 -15.87
CA THR A 111 7.40 -13.88 -14.92
C THR A 111 7.20 -13.15 -13.59
N LYS A 112 7.84 -11.99 -13.41
CA LYS A 112 7.74 -11.18 -12.19
C LYS A 112 6.30 -10.82 -11.83
N TYR A 113 5.44 -10.54 -12.80
CA TYR A 113 4.03 -10.24 -12.55
C TYR A 113 3.29 -11.44 -11.93
N GLN A 114 3.60 -12.67 -12.38
CA GLN A 114 3.03 -13.90 -11.83
C GLN A 114 3.51 -14.14 -10.40
N ALA A 115 4.76 -13.79 -10.09
CA ALA A 115 5.28 -13.84 -8.73
C ALA A 115 4.50 -12.90 -7.79
N VAL A 116 4.25 -11.68 -8.24
CA VAL A 116 3.45 -10.69 -7.49
C VAL A 116 2.03 -11.22 -7.27
N ASP A 117 1.35 -11.69 -8.31
CA ASP A 117 -0.01 -12.26 -8.21
C ASP A 117 -0.06 -13.46 -7.27
N LEU A 118 0.97 -14.32 -7.31
CA LEU A 118 1.08 -15.45 -6.40
C LEU A 118 1.22 -14.96 -4.95
N ARG A 119 2.12 -14.00 -4.69
CA ARG A 119 2.34 -13.45 -3.35
C ARG A 119 1.08 -12.80 -2.77
N LEU A 120 0.34 -12.04 -3.57
CA LEU A 120 -0.90 -11.36 -3.14
C LEU A 120 -1.99 -12.31 -2.62
N LYS A 121 -2.00 -13.55 -3.12
CA LYS A 121 -2.96 -14.57 -2.65
C LYS A 121 -2.73 -14.97 -1.19
N TYR A 122 -1.49 -14.87 -0.72
CA TYR A 122 -1.09 -15.28 0.63
C TYR A 122 -0.71 -14.12 1.55
N GLY A 123 -0.58 -12.91 1.01
CA GLY A 123 -0.22 -11.71 1.77
C GLY A 123 -1.43 -10.95 2.31
N ILE A 124 -1.27 -10.38 3.51
CA ILE A 124 -2.14 -9.37 4.09
C ILE A 124 -1.29 -8.15 4.46
N CYS A 125 -1.80 -6.95 4.15
CA CYS A 125 -1.19 -5.69 4.56
C CYS A 125 -0.98 -5.65 6.08
N PRO A 126 0.20 -5.21 6.57
CA PRO A 126 0.52 -5.23 8.00
C PRO A 126 -0.38 -4.33 8.85
N PHE A 127 -1.08 -3.37 8.22
CA PHE A 127 -2.03 -2.50 8.91
C PHE A 127 -3.47 -2.99 8.85
N PHE A 128 -3.72 -4.21 8.36
CA PHE A 128 -5.07 -4.77 8.34
C PHE A 128 -5.44 -5.31 9.74
N ILE A 129 -6.54 -4.80 10.28
CA ILE A 129 -7.15 -5.25 11.53
C ILE A 129 -8.33 -6.15 11.20
N LYS A 130 -8.29 -7.40 11.68
CA LYS A 130 -9.33 -8.40 11.45
C LYS A 130 -10.71 -7.87 11.91
N GLY A 131 -11.69 -7.92 11.01
CA GLY A 131 -13.06 -7.44 11.24
C GLY A 131 -13.26 -5.93 11.05
N GLU A 132 -12.21 -5.13 11.22
CA GLU A 132 -12.27 -3.66 11.18
C GLU A 132 -11.81 -3.08 9.83
N GLY A 133 -10.85 -3.74 9.17
CA GLY A 133 -10.27 -3.28 7.90
C GLY A 133 -8.94 -2.56 8.10
N CYS A 134 -8.72 -1.46 7.38
CA CYS A 134 -7.45 -0.73 7.47
C CYS A 134 -7.33 0.02 8.80
N GLY A 135 -6.28 -0.29 9.57
CA GLY A 135 -5.91 0.37 10.83
C GLY A 135 -5.05 1.63 10.67
N LEU A 136 -4.62 1.96 9.44
CA LEU A 136 -3.93 3.24 9.21
C LEU A 136 -4.89 4.41 9.41
N LYS A 137 -4.37 5.49 10.02
CA LYS A 137 -5.08 6.78 10.02
C LYS A 137 -5.41 7.17 8.58
N PRO A 138 -6.60 7.72 8.30
CA PRO A 138 -7.01 8.15 6.96
C PRO A 138 -5.98 9.04 6.23
N SER A 139 -5.27 9.90 6.97
CA SER A 139 -4.21 10.78 6.46
C SER A 139 -2.92 10.04 6.06
N PHE A 140 -2.68 8.85 6.61
CA PHE A 140 -1.46 8.05 6.37
C PHE A 140 -1.63 6.99 5.30
N LYS A 141 -2.85 6.78 4.83
CA LYS A 141 -3.07 5.95 3.64
C LYS A 141 -2.26 6.50 2.47
N THR A 142 -1.60 5.57 1.79
CA THR A 142 -0.76 5.87 0.62
C THR A 142 -1.62 6.42 -0.51
N SER A 143 -1.01 7.18 -1.42
CA SER A 143 -1.64 7.60 -2.68
C SER A 143 -2.31 6.42 -3.39
N ILE A 144 -1.63 5.27 -3.48
CA ILE A 144 -2.18 4.04 -4.06
C ILE A 144 -3.40 3.57 -3.28
N CYS A 145 -3.36 3.47 -1.94
CA CYS A 145 -4.53 3.05 -1.16
C CYS A 145 -5.72 4.00 -1.25
N ARG A 146 -5.47 5.29 -1.55
CA ARG A 146 -6.54 6.30 -1.74
C ARG A 146 -7.10 6.28 -3.16
N MET A 147 -6.28 5.90 -4.14
CA MET A 147 -6.66 5.83 -5.55
C MET A 147 -7.27 4.49 -5.94
N PHE A 148 -6.68 3.39 -5.48
CA PHE A 148 -7.04 2.05 -5.89
C PHE A 148 -8.42 1.69 -5.37
N ILE A 149 -9.32 1.46 -6.31
CA ILE A 149 -10.68 1.02 -6.08
C ILE A 149 -10.90 -0.15 -7.04
N CYS A 150 -11.35 -1.29 -6.53
CA CYS A 150 -11.59 -2.45 -7.39
C CYS A 150 -12.89 -2.30 -8.18
N ASP A 151 -13.00 -3.04 -9.28
CA ASP A 151 -14.15 -3.02 -10.18
C ASP A 151 -15.47 -3.24 -9.44
N SER A 152 -15.49 -4.12 -8.42
CA SER A 152 -16.69 -4.34 -7.59
C SER A 152 -17.22 -3.08 -6.89
N ILE A 153 -16.34 -2.13 -6.58
CA ILE A 153 -16.75 -0.83 -6.03
C ILE A 153 -17.19 0.09 -7.15
N GLU A 154 -16.45 0.17 -8.25
CA GLU A 154 -16.80 1.04 -9.38
C GLU A 154 -18.18 0.70 -9.97
N GLU A 155 -18.49 -0.59 -10.12
CA GLU A 155 -19.79 -1.11 -10.55
C GLU A 155 -20.94 -0.74 -9.61
N ALA A 156 -20.65 -0.49 -8.34
CA ALA A 156 -21.64 -0.11 -7.32
C ALA A 156 -21.86 1.41 -7.25
N LEU A 157 -21.04 2.22 -7.94
CA LEU A 157 -21.18 3.67 -7.99
C LEU A 157 -22.07 4.09 -9.16
N ASN A 158 -22.86 5.15 -8.97
CA ASN A 158 -23.55 5.78 -10.10
C ASN A 158 -22.57 6.62 -10.94
N LYS A 159 -22.97 7.00 -12.15
CA LYS A 159 -22.14 7.78 -13.09
C LYS A 159 -21.50 9.04 -12.46
N LYS A 160 -22.26 9.81 -11.66
CA LYS A 160 -21.76 11.04 -11.02
C LYS A 160 -20.73 10.73 -9.94
N GLU A 161 -20.92 9.64 -9.20
CA GLU A 161 -19.97 9.18 -8.19
C GLU A 161 -18.68 8.64 -8.83
N LEU A 162 -18.80 7.92 -9.95
CA LEU A 162 -17.66 7.43 -10.71
C LEU A 162 -16.83 8.58 -11.31
N GLU A 163 -17.48 9.58 -11.91
CA GLU A 163 -16.80 10.80 -12.39
C GLU A 163 -16.06 11.52 -11.26
N LYS A 164 -16.68 11.59 -10.07
CA LYS A 164 -16.05 12.17 -8.87
C LYS A 164 -14.86 11.32 -8.41
N LEU A 165 -14.97 9.99 -8.41
CA LEU A 165 -13.88 9.08 -8.07
C LEU A 165 -12.67 9.31 -8.99
N HIS A 166 -12.87 9.29 -10.30
CA HIS A 166 -11.81 9.53 -11.29
C HIS A 166 -11.18 10.92 -11.14
N GLY A 167 -11.98 11.94 -10.80
CA GLY A 167 -11.48 13.28 -10.48
C GLY A 167 -10.57 13.30 -9.25
N ILE A 168 -10.93 12.55 -8.21
CA ILE A 168 -10.12 12.42 -6.99
C ILE A 168 -8.85 11.64 -7.27
N GLN A 169 -8.93 10.50 -7.96
CA GLN A 169 -7.78 9.66 -8.29
C GLN A 169 -6.71 10.45 -9.05
N ARG A 170 -7.10 11.25 -10.05
CA ARG A 170 -6.17 12.13 -10.78
C ARG A 170 -5.47 13.13 -9.86
N LYS A 171 -6.23 13.80 -8.98
CA LYS A 171 -5.65 14.76 -8.02
C LYS A 171 -4.68 14.10 -7.05
N VAL A 172 -4.98 12.89 -6.58
CA VAL A 172 -4.11 12.12 -5.68
C VAL A 172 -2.84 11.65 -6.40
N GLN A 173 -2.96 11.27 -7.67
CA GLN A 173 -1.79 10.91 -8.48
C GLN A 173 -0.88 12.12 -8.73
N GLU A 174 -1.48 13.25 -9.15
CA GLU A 174 -0.77 14.50 -9.42
C GLU A 174 -0.05 15.02 -8.17
N GLU A 175 -0.75 15.12 -7.02
CA GLU A 175 -0.13 15.61 -5.78
C GLU A 175 1.07 14.77 -5.36
N ALA A 176 0.93 13.44 -5.38
CA ALA A 176 1.97 12.54 -4.91
C ALA A 176 3.15 12.52 -5.89
N ASN A 177 2.89 12.44 -7.20
CA ASN A 177 3.96 12.40 -8.20
C ASN A 177 4.75 13.69 -8.25
N THR A 178 4.07 14.84 -8.23
CA THR A 178 4.72 16.15 -8.24
C THR A 178 5.59 16.32 -7.00
N PHE A 179 5.06 16.00 -5.82
CA PHE A 179 5.80 16.08 -4.57
C PHE A 179 7.03 15.15 -4.61
N ASN A 180 6.82 13.86 -4.91
CA ASN A 180 7.88 12.87 -4.91
C ASN A 180 8.99 13.20 -5.90
N SER A 181 8.65 13.59 -7.12
CA SER A 181 9.63 13.91 -8.16
C SER A 181 10.49 15.12 -7.78
N PHE A 182 9.86 16.17 -7.26
CA PHE A 182 10.55 17.39 -6.85
C PHE A 182 11.46 17.17 -5.64
N HIS A 183 10.92 16.57 -4.57
CA HIS A 183 11.66 16.39 -3.32
C HIS A 183 12.73 15.30 -3.41
N ALA A 184 12.51 14.24 -4.18
CA ALA A 184 13.55 13.26 -4.46
C ALA A 184 14.72 13.87 -5.27
N GLY A 185 14.43 14.83 -6.17
CA GLY A 185 15.46 15.59 -6.87
C GLY A 185 16.36 16.38 -5.92
N ILE A 186 15.74 17.14 -5.01
CA ILE A 186 16.47 17.95 -4.01
C ILE A 186 17.30 17.07 -3.07
N LEU A 187 16.72 15.98 -2.56
CA LEU A 187 17.45 15.05 -1.67
C LEU A 187 18.64 14.42 -2.39
N ARG A 188 18.47 14.03 -3.67
CA ARG A 188 19.55 13.49 -4.49
C ARG A 188 20.68 14.48 -4.71
N GLU A 189 20.37 15.74 -4.99
CA GLU A 189 21.38 16.81 -5.11
C GLU A 189 22.16 17.02 -3.81
N LYS A 190 21.52 16.79 -2.66
CA LYS A 190 22.14 16.85 -1.34
C LYS A 190 22.86 15.56 -0.93
N GLY A 191 22.78 14.49 -1.74
CA GLY A 191 23.32 13.17 -1.39
C GLY A 191 22.60 12.49 -0.22
N LEU A 192 21.34 12.87 0.03
CA LEU A 192 20.50 12.32 1.09
C LEU A 192 19.55 11.26 0.53
N ASP A 193 19.35 10.18 1.28
CA ASP A 193 18.43 9.10 0.96
C ASP A 193 17.91 8.50 2.27
N LEU A 194 16.80 7.79 2.19
CA LEU A 194 16.21 7.15 3.36
C LEU A 194 17.17 6.11 3.94
N ILE A 195 17.80 5.28 3.11
CA ILE A 195 18.61 4.12 3.52
C ILE A 195 19.68 4.51 4.54
N ARG A 196 20.34 5.65 4.33
CA ARG A 196 21.49 6.09 5.12
C ARG A 196 21.22 7.32 5.97
N HIS A 197 20.21 8.12 5.62
CA HIS A 197 20.04 9.47 6.16
C HIS A 197 18.59 9.75 6.60
N LEU A 198 17.93 8.77 7.23
CA LEU A 198 16.52 8.92 7.63
C LEU A 198 16.27 10.20 8.42
N ASP A 199 17.11 10.50 9.42
CA ASP A 199 16.89 11.64 10.31
C ASP A 199 17.04 12.97 9.55
N GLU A 200 18.03 13.08 8.66
CA GLU A 200 18.24 14.24 7.81
C GLU A 200 17.10 14.41 6.78
N VAL A 201 16.57 13.29 6.26
CA VAL A 201 15.39 13.31 5.38
C VAL A 201 14.17 13.78 6.17
N ILE A 202 13.95 13.29 7.39
CA ILE A 202 12.85 13.76 8.25
C ILE A 202 13.00 15.27 8.55
N ASP A 203 14.20 15.73 8.88
CA ASP A 203 14.48 17.14 9.14
C ASP A 203 14.21 18.01 7.91
N TYR A 204 14.57 17.54 6.72
CA TYR A 204 14.21 18.18 5.47
C TYR A 204 12.69 18.25 5.28
N LEU A 205 11.98 17.11 5.40
CA LEU A 205 10.53 17.05 5.21
C LEU A 205 9.77 17.93 6.21
N ARG A 206 10.30 18.16 7.41
CA ARG A 206 9.71 19.06 8.41
C ARG A 206 9.66 20.52 7.92
N GLN A 207 10.66 20.91 7.12
CA GLN A 207 10.83 22.26 6.58
C GLN A 207 10.08 22.49 5.26
N VAL A 208 9.58 21.43 4.62
CA VAL A 208 8.79 21.52 3.39
C VAL A 208 7.41 22.11 3.70
N GLU A 209 7.06 23.19 3.00
CA GLU A 209 5.75 23.88 3.06
C GLU A 209 4.62 23.09 2.39
#